data_AF-A0A2D7XYY1-F1
#
_entry.id   AF-A0A2D7XYY1-F1
#
_cell.length_a   1.000
_cell.length_b   1.000
_cell.length_c   1.000
_cell.angle_alpha   90.00
_cell.angle_beta   90.00
_cell.angle_gamma   90.00
#
_symmetry.space_group_name_H-M   'P 1'
#
loop_
_entity.id
_entity.type
_entity.pdbx_description
1 polymer ?
#
loop_
_entity_poly.entity_id
_entity_poly.type
_entity_poly.pdbx_seq_one_letter_code
_entity_poly.pdbx_strand_id
1 'polypeptide(L)'
;MDRLMELTPQELLFGIGNARQQGLNDTAVDILRRLMAETAQSPEVLGEAWEQALEHAMALADEDMAMEIARRLMVLFPNNARYVMVLAERLSRVGRSREALELMNLLKPRTADNPALNYFAGVYAGHVGELDAAKKEFRAAVTKKPDFGDAWSLLASSGGAKSTDIPALEALIESGADHAMPGAAYALGAIYHAEGSHAAAWANWEKANQFERTRRPFNREGELAAMRAIREADARIWQGGDLLMPKPPRAIFIVGAPRSGTSLTEQIIGAASEVGMMGETMLSRLATWPLGNLMAADLEKVGAFTAPGTTWERFGAVYRHMASLRTGDSRVTTDKGAILHLFVGALARMLPNAKFVWVRRDHRDIALSGYRSYLTDGNRWRHDLEDAAAYLQGHDEMMTYWAETFPGQVYELRYEDLVTTPQSETRKLMTFLDLSSVDVSEISFGGSNVPTASFAQIRSKISPRSVDAWKPYGDYLLPAFGQA
;
A
#
# COMPACT_ATOMS: atom_id res chain seq x y z
N MET A 1 15.64 -33.28 -8.24
CA MET A 1 14.81 -32.50 -9.18
C MET A 1 13.93 -33.37 -10.07
N ASP A 2 14.26 -34.65 -10.31
CA ASP A 2 13.50 -35.51 -11.24
C ASP A 2 12.21 -36.17 -10.71
N ARG A 3 11.90 -36.10 -9.40
CA ARG A 3 10.62 -36.62 -8.84
C ARG A 3 9.45 -35.63 -8.92
N LEU A 4 9.68 -34.41 -9.38
CA LEU A 4 8.62 -33.41 -9.49
C LEU A 4 7.85 -33.50 -10.82
N MET A 5 8.34 -34.21 -11.84
CA MET A 5 7.73 -34.18 -13.19
C MET A 5 6.37 -34.93 -13.34
N GLU A 6 5.83 -35.56 -12.30
CA GLU A 6 4.57 -36.32 -12.38
C GLU A 6 3.52 -35.93 -11.32
N LEU A 7 3.57 -34.72 -10.76
CA LEU A 7 2.57 -34.31 -9.78
C LEU A 7 1.26 -33.90 -10.47
N THR A 8 0.15 -34.50 -10.03
CA THR A 8 -1.21 -34.10 -10.38
C THR A 8 -1.52 -32.68 -9.86
N PRO A 9 -2.53 -31.98 -10.41
CA PRO A 9 -2.96 -30.68 -9.89
C PRO A 9 -3.30 -30.70 -8.39
N GLN A 10 -3.90 -31.78 -7.88
CA GLN A 10 -4.22 -31.94 -6.46
C GLN A 10 -2.95 -32.07 -5.60
N GLU A 11 -1.95 -32.83 -6.07
CA GLU A 11 -0.67 -32.96 -5.37
C GLU A 11 0.14 -31.66 -5.39
N LEU A 12 0.08 -30.90 -6.50
CA LEU A 12 0.65 -29.57 -6.57
C LEU A 12 -0.01 -28.65 -5.54
N LEU A 13 -1.35 -28.61 -5.49
CA LEU A 13 -2.08 -27.79 -4.52
C LEU A 13 -1.70 -28.13 -3.06
N PHE A 14 -1.63 -29.42 -2.72
CA PHE A 14 -1.16 -29.86 -1.41
C PHE A 14 0.30 -29.46 -1.13
N GLY A 15 1.15 -29.53 -2.16
CA GLY A 15 2.55 -29.08 -2.11
C GLY A 15 2.70 -27.60 -1.75
N ILE A 16 1.80 -26.72 -2.23
CA ILE A 16 1.79 -25.29 -1.88
C ILE A 16 1.57 -25.13 -0.38
N GLY A 17 0.57 -25.82 0.19
CA GLY A 17 0.27 -25.78 1.61
C GLY A 17 1.44 -26.23 2.49
N ASN A 18 2.07 -27.36 2.14
CA ASN A 18 3.22 -27.88 2.86
C ASN A 18 4.42 -26.94 2.83
N ALA A 19 4.73 -26.38 1.66
CA ALA A 19 5.82 -25.42 1.51
C ALA A 19 5.57 -24.18 2.40
N ARG A 20 4.34 -23.63 2.38
CA ARG A 20 3.98 -22.48 3.23
C ARG A 20 4.06 -22.79 4.73
N GLN A 21 3.60 -23.96 5.17
CA GLN A 21 3.68 -24.36 6.58
C GLN A 21 5.13 -24.48 7.09
N GLN A 22 6.06 -24.84 6.20
CA GLN A 22 7.49 -24.90 6.50
C GLN A 22 8.19 -23.54 6.34
N GLY A 23 7.47 -22.47 6.02
CA GLY A 23 8.04 -21.16 5.74
C GLY A 23 8.78 -21.08 4.39
N LEU A 24 8.70 -22.13 3.57
CA LEU A 24 9.30 -22.21 2.23
C LEU A 24 8.40 -21.53 1.20
N ASN A 25 8.12 -20.25 1.43
CA ASN A 25 7.21 -19.48 0.60
C ASN A 25 7.74 -19.35 -0.86
N ASP A 26 9.06 -19.37 -1.10
CA ASP A 26 9.69 -19.44 -2.44
C ASP A 26 9.18 -20.64 -3.22
N THR A 27 9.27 -21.82 -2.60
CA THR A 27 8.83 -23.08 -3.18
C THR A 27 7.32 -23.06 -3.38
N ALA A 28 6.56 -22.47 -2.47
CA ALA A 28 5.12 -22.35 -2.62
C ALA A 28 4.70 -21.52 -3.86
N VAL A 29 5.39 -20.41 -4.13
CA VAL A 29 5.15 -19.58 -5.33
C VAL A 29 5.45 -20.38 -6.60
N ASP A 30 6.56 -21.11 -6.65
CA ASP A 30 6.92 -21.90 -7.83
C ASP A 30 5.94 -23.04 -8.09
N ILE A 31 5.49 -23.73 -7.03
CA ILE A 31 4.45 -24.76 -7.15
C ILE A 31 3.12 -24.15 -7.62
N LEU A 32 2.74 -22.97 -7.12
CA LEU A 32 1.53 -22.27 -7.54
C LEU A 32 1.58 -21.90 -9.03
N ARG A 33 2.69 -21.34 -9.51
CA ARG A 33 2.87 -21.01 -10.94
C ARG A 33 2.78 -22.25 -11.82
N ARG A 34 3.39 -23.36 -11.38
CA ARG A 34 3.28 -24.62 -12.10
C ARG A 34 1.85 -25.14 -12.13
N LEU A 35 1.14 -25.11 -11.00
CA LEU A 35 -0.26 -25.48 -10.95
C LEU A 35 -1.08 -24.70 -11.98
N MET A 36 -0.85 -23.39 -12.09
CA MET A 36 -1.53 -22.53 -13.07
C MET A 36 -1.23 -22.90 -14.52
N ALA A 37 0.02 -23.31 -14.81
CA ALA A 37 0.45 -23.74 -16.14
C ALA A 37 -0.13 -25.12 -16.52
N GLU A 38 -0.05 -26.10 -15.63
CA GLU A 38 -0.55 -27.48 -15.86
C GLU A 38 -2.08 -27.51 -16.07
N THR A 39 -2.78 -26.55 -15.46
CA THR A 39 -4.25 -26.44 -15.54
C THR A 39 -4.73 -25.37 -16.52
N ALA A 40 -3.84 -24.82 -17.36
CA ALA A 40 -4.18 -23.69 -18.24
C ALA A 40 -5.33 -23.99 -19.22
N GLN A 41 -5.45 -25.25 -19.66
CA GLN A 41 -6.48 -25.69 -20.61
C GLN A 41 -7.64 -26.47 -19.95
N SER A 42 -7.52 -26.80 -18.67
CA SER A 42 -8.49 -27.64 -17.94
C SER A 42 -8.68 -27.19 -16.49
N PRO A 43 -9.08 -25.92 -16.26
CA PRO A 43 -9.26 -25.39 -14.90
C PRO A 43 -10.33 -26.17 -14.11
N GLU A 44 -11.29 -26.82 -14.77
CA GLU A 44 -12.32 -27.64 -14.12
C GLU A 44 -11.77 -28.81 -13.29
N VAL A 45 -10.54 -29.27 -13.54
CA VAL A 45 -9.92 -30.41 -12.84
C VAL A 45 -9.83 -30.19 -11.33
N LEU A 46 -9.69 -28.94 -10.87
CA LEU A 46 -9.69 -28.62 -9.45
C LEU A 46 -11.07 -28.28 -8.89
N GLY A 47 -12.05 -27.88 -9.72
CA GLY A 47 -13.39 -27.50 -9.24
C GLY A 47 -13.35 -26.48 -8.09
N GLU A 48 -13.97 -26.82 -6.96
CA GLU A 48 -13.98 -26.00 -5.73
C GLU A 48 -12.60 -25.87 -5.06
N ALA A 49 -11.65 -26.77 -5.34
CA ALA A 49 -10.30 -26.71 -4.75
C ALA A 49 -9.49 -25.48 -5.21
N TRP A 50 -9.94 -24.78 -6.26
CA TRP A 50 -9.41 -23.46 -6.60
C TRP A 50 -9.58 -22.43 -5.46
N GLU A 51 -10.54 -22.60 -4.54
CA GLU A 51 -10.64 -21.74 -3.35
C GLU A 51 -9.37 -21.82 -2.49
N GLN A 52 -8.81 -23.02 -2.31
CA GLN A 52 -7.55 -23.19 -1.56
C GLN A 52 -6.38 -22.55 -2.30
N ALA A 53 -6.31 -22.72 -3.62
CA ALA A 53 -5.28 -22.08 -4.43
C ALA A 53 -5.36 -20.54 -4.34
N LEU A 54 -6.58 -19.99 -4.34
CA LEU A 54 -6.82 -18.56 -4.14
C LEU A 54 -6.34 -18.09 -2.76
N GLU A 55 -6.64 -18.83 -1.69
CA GLU A 55 -6.15 -18.54 -0.34
C GLU A 55 -4.62 -18.56 -0.27
N HIS A 56 -3.98 -19.49 -0.97
CA HIS A 56 -2.52 -19.51 -1.07
C HIS A 56 -1.96 -18.31 -1.84
N ALA A 57 -2.53 -17.96 -2.99
CA ALA A 57 -2.10 -16.80 -3.76
C ALA A 57 -2.24 -15.49 -2.95
N MET A 58 -3.37 -15.30 -2.28
CA MET A 58 -3.61 -14.14 -1.42
C MET A 58 -2.63 -14.07 -0.25
N ALA A 59 -2.35 -15.20 0.40
CA ALA A 59 -1.42 -15.22 1.53
C ALA A 59 0.06 -15.05 1.11
N LEU A 60 0.39 -15.37 -0.14
CA LEU A 60 1.68 -15.06 -0.75
C LEU A 60 1.76 -13.62 -1.27
N ALA A 61 0.66 -12.85 -1.18
CA ALA A 61 0.49 -11.52 -1.76
C ALA A 61 0.77 -11.46 -3.27
N ASP A 62 0.54 -12.58 -3.97
CA ASP A 62 0.61 -12.65 -5.44
C ASP A 62 -0.76 -12.25 -6.01
N GLU A 63 -0.98 -10.94 -6.09
CA GLU A 63 -2.24 -10.33 -6.54
C GLU A 63 -2.59 -10.75 -7.98
N ASP A 64 -1.57 -10.93 -8.83
CA ASP A 64 -1.75 -11.30 -10.24
C ASP A 64 -2.26 -12.75 -10.37
N MET A 65 -1.67 -13.69 -9.62
CA MET A 65 -2.20 -15.06 -9.52
C MET A 65 -3.57 -15.11 -8.86
N ALA A 66 -3.79 -14.33 -7.80
CA ALA A 66 -5.08 -14.29 -7.12
C ALA A 66 -6.21 -13.79 -8.05
N MET A 67 -5.94 -12.78 -8.90
CA MET A 67 -6.89 -12.30 -9.91
C MET A 67 -7.21 -13.38 -10.95
N GLU A 68 -6.20 -14.08 -11.46
CA GLU A 68 -6.41 -15.12 -12.46
C GLU A 68 -7.21 -16.30 -11.89
N ILE A 69 -6.90 -16.74 -10.67
CA ILE A 69 -7.66 -17.78 -9.99
C ILE A 69 -9.11 -17.32 -9.72
N ALA A 70 -9.32 -16.07 -9.29
CA ALA A 70 -10.65 -15.52 -9.10
C ALA A 70 -11.48 -15.52 -10.40
N ARG A 71 -10.86 -15.24 -11.56
CA ARG A 71 -11.51 -15.34 -12.88
C ARG A 71 -11.91 -16.78 -13.20
N ARG A 72 -11.03 -17.76 -12.93
CA ARG A 72 -11.35 -19.19 -13.11
C ARG A 72 -12.53 -19.61 -12.24
N LEU A 73 -12.54 -19.20 -10.96
CA LEU A 73 -13.66 -19.45 -10.04
C LEU A 73 -14.96 -18.81 -10.52
N MET A 74 -14.91 -17.60 -11.10
CA MET A 74 -16.09 -16.96 -11.69
C MET A 74 -16.65 -17.72 -12.90
N VAL A 75 -15.80 -18.34 -13.72
CA VAL A 75 -16.25 -19.17 -14.85
C VAL A 75 -16.88 -20.46 -14.35
N LEU A 76 -16.27 -21.12 -13.36
CA LEU A 76 -16.78 -22.37 -12.78
C LEU A 76 -18.06 -22.16 -11.96
N PHE A 77 -18.20 -21.01 -11.30
CA PHE A 77 -19.30 -20.70 -10.39
C PHE A 77 -19.91 -19.31 -10.66
N PRO A 78 -20.55 -19.11 -11.82
CA PRO A 78 -20.95 -17.77 -12.33
C PRO A 78 -21.99 -17.02 -11.50
N ASN A 79 -22.65 -17.70 -10.56
CA ASN A 79 -23.66 -17.10 -9.68
C ASN A 79 -23.13 -16.79 -8.27
N ASN A 80 -21.85 -17.05 -8.00
CA ASN A 80 -21.28 -16.78 -6.69
C ASN A 80 -20.68 -15.36 -6.63
N ALA A 81 -21.41 -14.44 -5.99
CA ALA A 81 -21.00 -13.04 -5.83
C ALA A 81 -19.66 -12.88 -5.07
N ARG A 82 -19.27 -13.86 -4.24
CA ARG A 82 -18.00 -13.84 -3.50
C ARG A 82 -16.82 -13.69 -4.45
N TYR A 83 -16.77 -14.43 -5.56
CA TYR A 83 -15.61 -14.41 -6.47
C TYR A 83 -15.49 -13.10 -7.23
N VAL A 84 -16.62 -12.49 -7.57
CA VAL A 84 -16.66 -11.15 -8.16
C VAL A 84 -16.15 -10.10 -7.16
N MET A 85 -16.55 -10.21 -5.89
CA MET A 85 -16.04 -9.34 -4.81
C MET A 85 -14.54 -9.52 -4.59
N VAL A 86 -14.04 -10.75 -4.58
CA VAL A 86 -12.59 -11.02 -4.48
C VAL A 86 -11.86 -10.39 -5.66
N LEU A 87 -12.31 -10.64 -6.90
CA LEU A 87 -11.67 -10.06 -8.08
C LEU A 87 -11.65 -8.52 -8.01
N ALA A 88 -12.76 -7.89 -7.61
CA ALA A 88 -12.82 -6.43 -7.44
C ALA A 88 -11.84 -5.92 -6.37
N GLU A 89 -11.70 -6.63 -5.25
CA GLU A 89 -10.73 -6.27 -4.20
C GLU A 89 -9.29 -6.32 -4.74
N ARG A 90 -8.92 -7.39 -5.46
CA ARG A 90 -7.59 -7.55 -6.05
C ARG A 90 -7.34 -6.49 -7.15
N LEU A 91 -8.31 -6.24 -8.02
CA LEU A 91 -8.26 -5.17 -9.02
C LEU A 91 -8.00 -3.81 -8.36
N SER A 92 -8.73 -3.50 -7.29
CA SER A 92 -8.53 -2.25 -6.54
C SER A 92 -7.10 -2.14 -5.99
N ARG A 93 -6.56 -3.21 -5.40
CA ARG A 93 -5.18 -3.26 -4.86
C ARG A 93 -4.11 -3.00 -5.91
N VAL A 94 -4.31 -3.44 -7.15
CA VAL A 94 -3.36 -3.20 -8.27
C VAL A 94 -3.67 -1.91 -9.05
N GLY A 95 -4.43 -0.98 -8.47
CA GLY A 95 -4.72 0.30 -9.11
C GLY A 95 -5.74 0.23 -10.25
N ARG A 96 -6.58 -0.79 -10.30
CA ARG A 96 -7.68 -0.94 -11.28
C ARG A 96 -9.04 -0.70 -10.62
N SER A 97 -9.13 0.36 -9.83
CA SER A 97 -10.32 0.69 -9.02
C SER A 97 -11.57 0.99 -9.85
N ARG A 98 -11.43 1.51 -11.09
CA ARG A 98 -12.57 1.70 -12.00
C ARG A 98 -13.23 0.38 -12.38
N GLU A 99 -12.43 -0.61 -12.77
CA GLU A 99 -12.94 -1.96 -13.08
C GLU A 99 -13.55 -2.62 -11.83
N ALA A 100 -12.93 -2.42 -10.66
CA ALA A 100 -13.50 -2.89 -9.40
C ALA A 100 -14.89 -2.29 -9.12
N LEU A 101 -15.07 -0.98 -9.35
CA LEU A 101 -16.35 -0.30 -9.21
C LEU A 101 -17.41 -0.81 -10.20
N GLU A 102 -17.02 -1.04 -11.45
CA GLU A 102 -17.90 -1.63 -12.46
C GLU A 102 -18.42 -3.02 -12.02
N LEU A 103 -17.55 -3.87 -11.48
CA LEU A 103 -17.95 -5.16 -10.91
C LEU A 103 -18.94 -5.01 -9.74
N MET A 104 -18.75 -4.02 -8.86
CA MET A 104 -19.70 -3.76 -7.77
C MET A 104 -21.07 -3.34 -8.30
N ASN A 105 -21.12 -2.49 -9.33
CA ASN A 105 -22.35 -2.05 -9.96
C ASN A 105 -23.11 -3.21 -10.62
N LEU A 106 -22.39 -4.18 -11.22
CA LEU A 106 -22.98 -5.40 -11.78
C LEU A 106 -23.60 -6.31 -10.71
N LEU A 107 -22.99 -6.40 -9.52
CA LEU A 107 -23.51 -7.23 -8.42
C LEU A 107 -24.72 -6.62 -7.71
N LYS A 108 -24.83 -5.29 -7.71
CA LYS A 108 -25.78 -4.54 -6.88
C LYS A 108 -27.24 -4.96 -7.03
N PRO A 109 -27.79 -5.20 -8.25
CA PRO A 109 -29.16 -5.65 -8.41
C PRO A 109 -29.45 -7.02 -7.78
N ARG A 110 -28.42 -7.88 -7.67
CA ARG A 110 -28.56 -9.27 -7.15
C ARG A 110 -28.33 -9.38 -5.65
N THR A 111 -27.76 -8.35 -5.04
CA THR A 111 -27.29 -8.36 -3.65
C THR A 111 -27.64 -7.05 -2.95
N ALA A 112 -28.83 -6.51 -3.26
CA ALA A 112 -29.27 -5.18 -2.85
C ALA A 112 -29.23 -4.97 -1.32
N ASP A 113 -29.38 -6.03 -0.52
CA ASP A 113 -29.38 -5.97 0.94
C ASP A 113 -28.01 -6.24 1.59
N ASN A 114 -26.94 -6.44 0.80
CA ASN A 114 -25.62 -6.71 1.35
C ASN A 114 -24.87 -5.41 1.72
N PRO A 115 -24.68 -5.09 3.02
CA PRO A 115 -23.98 -3.87 3.45
C PRO A 115 -22.50 -3.86 3.03
N ALA A 116 -21.86 -5.03 2.91
CA ALA A 116 -20.47 -5.11 2.47
C ALA A 116 -20.30 -4.63 1.02
N LEU A 117 -21.30 -4.89 0.16
CA LEU A 117 -21.25 -4.41 -1.21
C LEU A 117 -21.32 -2.88 -1.28
N ASN A 118 -22.18 -2.26 -0.46
CA ASN A 118 -22.22 -0.80 -0.35
C ASN A 118 -20.88 -0.25 0.17
N TYR A 119 -20.29 -0.88 1.20
CA TYR A 119 -18.99 -0.49 1.70
C TYR A 119 -17.91 -0.51 0.61
N PHE A 120 -17.74 -1.63 -0.11
CA PHE A 120 -16.72 -1.73 -1.16
C PHE A 120 -16.99 -0.84 -2.37
N ALA A 121 -18.26 -0.71 -2.79
CA ALA A 121 -18.64 0.26 -3.82
C ALA A 121 -18.25 1.68 -3.41
N GLY A 122 -18.45 2.04 -2.14
CA GLY A 122 -18.02 3.32 -1.59
C GLY A 122 -16.51 3.51 -1.61
N VAL A 123 -15.74 2.48 -1.23
CA VAL A 123 -14.26 2.49 -1.30
C VAL A 123 -13.79 2.73 -2.74
N TYR A 124 -14.30 1.97 -3.71
CA TYR A 124 -13.85 2.07 -5.10
C TYR A 124 -14.32 3.36 -5.77
N ALA A 125 -15.56 3.81 -5.48
CA ALA A 125 -16.04 5.13 -5.88
C ALA A 125 -15.14 6.24 -5.32
N GLY A 126 -14.65 6.08 -4.08
CA GLY A 126 -13.66 6.97 -3.47
C GLY A 126 -12.32 6.99 -4.20
N HIS A 127 -11.79 5.82 -4.59
CA HIS A 127 -10.52 5.72 -5.33
C HIS A 127 -10.58 6.37 -6.73
N VAL A 128 -11.69 6.18 -7.47
CA VAL A 128 -11.96 6.92 -8.72
C VAL A 128 -12.56 8.32 -8.47
N GLY A 129 -12.76 8.62 -7.18
CA GLY A 129 -13.29 9.80 -6.49
C GLY A 129 -14.47 10.49 -7.09
N GLU A 130 -15.46 9.65 -7.33
CA GLU A 130 -16.86 9.97 -7.18
C GLU A 130 -17.18 10.08 -5.68
N LEU A 131 -16.69 11.14 -5.01
CA LEU A 131 -16.76 11.29 -3.55
C LEU A 131 -18.19 11.31 -3.01
N ASP A 132 -19.11 11.96 -3.72
CA ASP A 132 -20.52 11.99 -3.29
C ASP A 132 -21.19 10.62 -3.45
N ALA A 133 -20.82 9.86 -4.47
CA ALA A 133 -21.24 8.47 -4.61
C ALA A 133 -20.67 7.64 -3.45
N ALA A 134 -19.39 7.80 -3.12
CA ALA A 134 -18.76 7.10 -2.00
C ALA A 134 -19.49 7.35 -0.67
N LYS A 135 -19.78 8.62 -0.34
CA LYS A 135 -20.56 8.99 0.86
C LYS A 135 -21.94 8.35 0.90
N LYS A 136 -22.64 8.35 -0.24
CA LYS A 136 -23.98 7.73 -0.37
C LYS A 136 -23.90 6.23 -0.10
N GLU A 137 -22.90 5.56 -0.64
CA GLU A 137 -22.71 4.13 -0.44
C GLU A 137 -22.31 3.79 1.01
N PHE A 138 -21.39 4.53 1.64
CA PHE A 138 -21.07 4.32 3.05
C PHE A 138 -22.29 4.56 3.96
N ARG A 139 -23.09 5.60 3.65
CA ARG A 139 -24.35 5.85 4.36
C ARG A 139 -25.31 4.66 4.21
N ALA A 140 -25.47 4.11 3.02
CA ALA A 140 -26.30 2.94 2.79
C ALA A 140 -25.80 1.71 3.56
N ALA A 141 -24.47 1.53 3.68
CA ALA A 141 -23.88 0.44 4.45
C ALA A 141 -24.23 0.54 5.94
N VAL A 142 -24.03 1.71 6.56
CA VAL A 142 -24.34 1.89 8.00
C VAL A 142 -25.84 1.89 8.31
N THR A 143 -26.69 2.28 7.35
CA THR A 143 -28.15 2.14 7.51
C THR A 143 -28.59 0.67 7.57
N LYS A 144 -27.96 -0.20 6.76
CA LYS A 144 -28.28 -1.65 6.73
C LYS A 144 -27.63 -2.41 7.86
N LYS A 145 -26.42 -2.02 8.24
CA LYS A 145 -25.66 -2.62 9.34
C LYS A 145 -25.15 -1.49 10.26
N PRO A 146 -25.94 -1.11 11.28
CA PRO A 146 -25.59 -0.01 12.18
C PRO A 146 -24.27 -0.19 12.93
N ASP A 147 -23.83 -1.42 13.19
CA ASP A 147 -22.56 -1.74 13.85
C ASP A 147 -21.37 -1.92 12.89
N PHE A 148 -21.48 -1.39 11.66
CA PHE A 148 -20.39 -1.46 10.68
C PHE A 148 -19.33 -0.36 10.92
N GLY A 149 -18.43 -0.60 11.85
CA GLY A 149 -17.39 0.35 12.27
C GLY A 149 -16.55 0.91 11.11
N ASP A 150 -16.05 0.04 10.22
CA ASP A 150 -15.24 0.46 9.06
C ASP A 150 -16.00 1.44 8.15
N ALA A 151 -17.30 1.20 7.92
CA ALA A 151 -18.15 2.07 7.10
C ALA A 151 -18.41 3.42 7.79
N TRP A 152 -18.62 3.44 9.11
CA TRP A 152 -18.74 4.68 9.88
C TRP A 152 -17.50 5.55 9.78
N SER A 153 -16.32 4.95 9.92
CA SER A 153 -15.05 5.67 9.83
C SER A 153 -14.82 6.29 8.45
N LEU A 154 -15.09 5.55 7.36
CA LEU A 154 -14.99 6.08 6.00
C LEU A 154 -16.08 7.12 5.69
N LEU A 155 -17.29 6.95 6.22
CA LEU A 155 -18.36 7.94 6.09
C LEU A 155 -17.98 9.26 6.76
N ALA A 156 -17.41 9.22 7.97
CA ALA A 156 -17.01 10.42 8.69
C ALA A 156 -15.78 11.10 8.07
N SER A 157 -14.74 10.35 7.73
CA SER A 157 -13.52 10.90 7.10
C SER A 157 -13.75 11.48 5.70
N SER A 158 -14.80 11.02 5.00
CA SER A 158 -15.26 11.63 3.74
C SER A 158 -16.21 12.83 3.94
N GLY A 159 -16.54 13.20 5.18
CA GLY A 159 -17.44 14.30 5.51
C GLY A 159 -18.92 13.99 5.26
N GLY A 160 -19.30 12.72 5.24
CA GLY A 160 -20.68 12.26 5.10
C GLY A 160 -21.39 11.96 6.43
N ALA A 161 -20.67 11.88 7.55
CA ALA A 161 -21.25 11.75 8.89
C ALA A 161 -21.75 13.12 9.41
N LYS A 162 -22.76 13.09 10.28
CA LYS A 162 -23.45 14.28 10.81
C LYS A 162 -23.49 14.22 12.33
N SER A 163 -23.71 15.37 12.99
CA SER A 163 -23.91 15.45 14.44
C SER A 163 -25.10 14.60 14.94
N THR A 164 -26.11 14.38 14.10
CA THR A 164 -27.24 13.48 14.40
C THR A 164 -26.83 12.01 14.51
N ASP A 165 -25.64 11.63 14.03
CA ASP A 165 -25.12 10.26 14.13
C ASP A 165 -24.42 10.00 15.48
N ILE A 166 -24.11 11.04 16.26
CA ILE A 166 -23.33 10.95 17.51
C ILE A 166 -23.92 9.92 18.49
N PRO A 167 -25.23 9.91 18.80
CA PRO A 167 -25.77 8.95 19.77
C PRO A 167 -25.59 7.49 19.34
N ALA A 168 -25.65 7.20 18.04
CA ALA A 168 -25.41 5.86 17.51
C ALA A 168 -23.93 5.48 17.66
N LEU A 169 -23.01 6.40 17.36
CA LEU A 169 -21.58 6.17 17.51
C LEU A 169 -21.18 5.98 18.98
N GLU A 170 -21.74 6.75 19.91
CA GLU A 170 -21.50 6.60 21.35
C GLU A 170 -21.95 5.23 21.85
N ALA A 171 -23.15 4.76 21.46
CA ALA A 171 -23.64 3.43 21.81
C ALA A 171 -22.73 2.31 21.27
N LEU A 172 -22.17 2.46 20.06
CA LEU A 172 -21.21 1.50 19.51
C LEU A 172 -19.89 1.51 20.30
N ILE A 173 -19.43 2.68 20.75
CA ILE A 173 -18.23 2.80 21.57
C ILE A 173 -18.44 2.12 22.93
N GLU A 174 -19.58 2.36 23.57
CA GLU A 174 -19.96 1.76 24.85
C GLU A 174 -20.13 0.24 24.76
N SER A 175 -20.58 -0.28 23.62
CA SER A 175 -20.71 -1.72 23.41
C SER A 175 -19.38 -2.48 23.51
N GLY A 176 -18.26 -1.79 23.23
CA GLY A 176 -16.91 -2.38 23.23
C GLY A 176 -16.67 -3.43 22.16
N ALA A 177 -17.58 -3.62 21.19
CA ALA A 177 -17.47 -4.66 20.19
C ALA A 177 -16.31 -4.40 19.20
N ASP A 178 -15.40 -5.37 19.06
CA ASP A 178 -14.17 -5.28 18.25
C ASP A 178 -14.38 -4.83 16.79
N HIS A 179 -15.50 -5.20 16.18
CA HIS A 179 -15.81 -4.88 14.78
C HIS A 179 -16.48 -3.51 14.59
N ALA A 180 -16.87 -2.85 15.68
CA ALA A 180 -17.65 -1.61 15.65
C ALA A 180 -16.96 -0.46 16.37
N MET A 181 -16.48 -0.70 17.60
CA MET A 181 -16.00 0.35 18.49
C MET A 181 -14.86 1.19 17.90
N PRO A 182 -13.77 0.62 17.34
CA PRO A 182 -12.67 1.43 16.82
C PRO A 182 -13.11 2.37 15.71
N GLY A 183 -13.86 1.84 14.74
CA GLY A 183 -14.39 2.61 13.63
C GLY A 183 -15.36 3.71 14.08
N ALA A 184 -16.20 3.43 15.06
CA ALA A 184 -17.10 4.43 15.65
C ALA A 184 -16.36 5.54 16.39
N ALA A 185 -15.32 5.20 17.17
CA ALA A 185 -14.48 6.17 17.86
C ALA A 185 -13.68 7.06 16.88
N TYR A 186 -13.14 6.49 15.81
CA TYR A 186 -12.53 7.28 14.72
C TYR A 186 -13.55 8.23 14.07
N ALA A 187 -14.75 7.74 13.78
CA ALA A 187 -15.82 8.53 13.18
C ALA A 187 -16.23 9.72 14.08
N LEU A 188 -16.42 9.47 15.37
CA LEU A 188 -16.79 10.50 16.34
C LEU A 188 -15.68 11.54 16.48
N GLY A 189 -14.41 11.12 16.51
CA GLY A 189 -13.29 12.05 16.51
C GLY A 189 -13.22 12.91 15.24
N ALA A 190 -13.56 12.35 14.08
CA ALA A 190 -13.64 13.11 12.83
C ALA A 190 -14.78 14.16 12.82
N ILE A 191 -15.95 13.84 13.40
CA ILE A 191 -17.06 14.78 13.59
C ILE A 191 -16.60 15.95 14.48
N TYR A 192 -16.06 15.66 15.67
CA TYR A 192 -15.59 16.70 16.59
C TYR A 192 -14.45 17.54 15.99
N HIS A 193 -13.55 16.95 15.20
CA HIS A 193 -12.53 17.70 14.48
C HIS A 193 -13.13 18.70 13.49
N ALA A 194 -14.15 18.28 12.73
CA ALA A 194 -14.85 19.15 11.78
C ALA A 194 -15.58 20.32 12.47
N GLU A 195 -16.03 20.12 13.71
CA GLU A 195 -16.65 21.14 14.56
C GLU A 195 -15.64 22.04 15.30
N GLY A 196 -14.34 21.75 15.23
CA GLY A 196 -13.28 22.49 15.94
C GLY A 196 -13.08 22.06 17.40
N SER A 197 -13.77 21.02 17.87
CA SER A 197 -13.67 20.47 19.23
C SER A 197 -12.45 19.55 19.37
N HIS A 198 -11.24 20.13 19.33
CA HIS A 198 -9.99 19.37 19.26
C HIS A 198 -9.76 18.39 20.43
N ALA A 199 -10.07 18.78 21.66
CA ALA A 199 -9.93 17.89 22.82
C ALA A 199 -10.88 16.68 22.76
N ALA A 200 -12.12 16.89 22.34
CA ALA A 200 -13.10 15.80 22.16
C ALA A 200 -12.72 14.90 20.98
N ALA A 201 -12.18 15.47 19.91
CA ALA A 201 -11.63 14.72 18.79
C ALA A 201 -10.48 13.81 19.25
N TRP A 202 -9.52 14.37 19.99
CA TRP A 202 -8.39 13.63 20.53
C TRP A 202 -8.83 12.48 21.42
N ALA A 203 -9.70 12.74 22.39
CA ALA A 203 -10.16 11.74 23.34
C ALA A 203 -10.80 10.51 22.66
N ASN A 204 -11.47 10.70 21.52
CA ASN A 204 -12.06 9.59 20.77
C ASN A 204 -11.03 8.85 19.91
N TRP A 205 -10.10 9.55 19.26
CA TRP A 205 -8.99 8.90 18.56
C TRP A 205 -8.09 8.13 19.52
N GLU A 206 -7.80 8.67 20.70
CA GLU A 206 -7.04 8.01 21.75
C GLU A 206 -7.68 6.67 22.15
N LYS A 207 -9.00 6.64 22.42
CA LYS A 207 -9.73 5.39 22.69
C LYS A 207 -9.55 4.36 21.58
N ALA A 208 -9.72 4.77 20.33
CA ALA A 208 -9.59 3.88 19.18
C ALA A 208 -8.16 3.33 19.03
N ASN A 209 -7.15 4.18 19.17
CA ASN A 209 -5.75 3.79 19.05
C ASN A 209 -5.29 2.91 20.21
N GLN A 210 -5.74 3.18 21.44
CA GLN A 210 -5.46 2.31 22.60
C GLN A 210 -6.03 0.91 22.39
N PHE A 211 -7.25 0.81 21.86
CA PHE A 211 -7.85 -0.48 21.51
C PHE A 211 -7.03 -1.23 20.45
N GLU A 212 -6.66 -0.56 19.36
CA GLU A 212 -5.86 -1.18 18.30
C GLU A 212 -4.47 -1.59 18.79
N ARG A 213 -3.84 -0.81 19.67
CA ARG A 213 -2.54 -1.14 20.27
C ARG A 213 -2.60 -2.43 21.10
N THR A 214 -3.67 -2.63 21.87
CA THR A 214 -3.87 -3.88 22.63
C THR A 214 -4.14 -5.06 21.71
N ARG A 215 -4.95 -4.87 20.67
CA ARG A 215 -5.32 -5.93 19.73
C ARG A 215 -4.17 -6.33 18.80
N ARG A 216 -3.35 -5.36 18.39
CA ARG A 216 -2.31 -5.48 17.36
C ARG A 216 -1.04 -4.76 17.81
N PRO A 217 -0.30 -5.31 18.79
CA PRO A 217 0.89 -4.66 19.32
C PRO A 217 1.96 -4.45 18.25
N PHE A 218 2.69 -3.35 18.38
CA PHE A 218 3.84 -3.01 17.55
C PHE A 218 5.14 -3.45 18.23
N ASN A 219 6.02 -4.14 17.52
CA ASN A 219 7.33 -4.51 18.03
C ASN A 219 8.36 -3.45 17.61
N ARG A 220 8.41 -2.35 18.38
CA ARG A 220 9.34 -1.23 18.13
C ARG A 220 10.79 -1.70 18.02
N GLU A 221 11.24 -2.51 18.97
CA GLU A 221 12.63 -2.98 19.01
C GLU A 221 12.97 -3.84 17.80
N GLY A 222 12.10 -4.78 17.43
CA GLY A 222 12.29 -5.67 16.29
C GLY A 222 12.35 -4.92 14.95
N GLU A 223 11.49 -3.92 14.76
CA GLU A 223 11.44 -3.12 13.53
C GLU A 223 12.70 -2.26 13.37
N LEU A 224 13.12 -1.57 14.44
CA LEU A 224 14.35 -0.78 14.42
C LEU A 224 15.60 -1.67 14.28
N ALA A 225 15.60 -2.86 14.90
CA ALA A 225 16.67 -3.84 14.72
C ALA A 225 16.74 -4.34 13.28
N ALA A 226 15.60 -4.60 12.63
CA ALA A 226 15.55 -5.00 11.22
C ALA A 226 16.12 -3.90 10.30
N MET A 227 15.71 -2.63 10.49
CA MET A 227 16.26 -1.52 9.72
C MET A 227 17.79 -1.39 9.88
N ARG A 228 18.31 -1.52 11.11
CA ARG A 228 19.76 -1.52 11.36
C ARG A 228 20.46 -2.70 10.70
N ALA A 229 19.91 -3.90 10.86
CA ALA A 229 20.48 -5.13 10.31
C ALA A 229 20.59 -5.08 8.77
N ILE A 230 19.60 -4.49 8.09
CA ILE A 230 19.64 -4.27 6.64
C ILE A 230 20.80 -3.35 6.26
N ARG A 231 20.97 -2.21 6.94
CA ARG A 231 22.08 -1.27 6.68
C ARG A 231 23.45 -1.92 6.92
N GLU A 232 23.59 -2.64 8.02
CA GLU A 232 24.84 -3.34 8.36
C GLU A 232 25.19 -4.44 7.34
N ALA A 233 24.19 -5.22 6.90
CA ALA A 233 24.39 -6.23 5.88
C ALA A 233 24.72 -5.59 4.53
N ASP A 234 24.04 -4.51 4.15
CA ASP A 234 24.29 -3.77 2.91
C ASP A 234 25.72 -3.24 2.82
N ALA A 235 26.28 -2.72 3.92
CA ALA A 235 27.67 -2.25 3.98
C ALA A 235 28.70 -3.36 3.67
N ARG A 236 28.31 -4.64 3.80
CA ARG A 236 29.13 -5.81 3.45
C ARG A 236 28.91 -6.29 2.02
N ILE A 237 27.85 -5.84 1.34
CA ILE A 237 27.56 -6.21 -0.05
C ILE A 237 28.50 -5.43 -0.97
N TRP A 238 29.25 -6.17 -1.78
CA TRP A 238 30.14 -5.64 -2.79
C TRP A 238 29.45 -4.57 -3.67
N GLN A 239 30.05 -3.38 -3.76
CA GLN A 239 29.52 -2.24 -4.55
C GLN A 239 30.08 -2.16 -5.98
N GLY A 240 30.97 -3.08 -6.37
CA GLY A 240 31.68 -3.00 -7.65
C GLY A 240 31.13 -3.92 -8.76
N GLY A 241 31.53 -3.64 -9.99
CA GLY A 241 31.14 -4.39 -11.18
C GLY A 241 30.51 -3.48 -12.22
N ASP A 242 30.66 -3.81 -13.49
CA ASP A 242 30.03 -3.06 -14.55
C ASP A 242 28.51 -3.14 -14.38
N LEU A 243 27.89 -1.99 -14.09
CA LEU A 243 26.44 -1.88 -14.11
C LEU A 243 25.98 -2.22 -15.53
N LEU A 244 25.06 -3.17 -15.62
CA LEU A 244 24.48 -3.56 -16.90
C LEU A 244 23.80 -2.37 -17.56
N MET A 245 23.82 -2.37 -18.90
CA MET A 245 23.20 -1.32 -19.70
C MET A 245 21.76 -1.06 -19.25
N PRO A 246 21.36 0.21 -19.03
CA PRO A 246 19.99 0.58 -18.70
C PRO A 246 18.97 -0.06 -19.67
N LYS A 247 17.95 -0.74 -19.13
CA LYS A 247 16.86 -1.32 -19.92
C LYS A 247 15.50 -0.72 -19.52
N PRO A 248 14.60 -0.46 -20.47
CA PRO A 248 13.25 -0.03 -20.17
C PRO A 248 12.35 -1.19 -19.67
N PRO A 249 11.26 -0.90 -18.94
CA PRO A 249 10.96 0.42 -18.40
C PRO A 249 11.95 0.80 -17.28
N ARG A 250 12.29 2.09 -17.21
CA ARG A 250 13.04 2.63 -16.06
C ARG A 250 12.09 2.78 -14.88
N ALA A 251 12.48 2.31 -13.70
CA ALA A 251 11.65 2.40 -12.50
C ALA A 251 11.95 3.67 -11.69
N ILE A 252 10.91 4.35 -11.25
CA ILE A 252 10.94 5.42 -10.26
C ILE A 252 10.26 4.91 -9.00
N PHE A 253 11.00 4.83 -7.92
CA PHE A 253 10.47 4.42 -6.62
C PHE A 253 10.13 5.66 -5.80
N ILE A 254 8.91 5.75 -5.29
CA ILE A 254 8.47 6.85 -4.43
C ILE A 254 8.42 6.32 -3.00
N VAL A 255 9.40 6.74 -2.21
CA VAL A 255 9.67 6.21 -0.88
C VAL A 255 9.33 7.26 0.16
N GLY A 256 8.59 6.88 1.18
CA GLY A 256 8.26 7.76 2.29
C GLY A 256 7.30 7.08 3.25
N ALA A 257 7.26 7.57 4.49
CA ALA A 257 6.30 7.07 5.46
C ALA A 257 4.86 7.26 4.94
N PRO A 258 3.92 6.34 5.24
CA PRO A 258 2.50 6.55 4.99
C PRO A 258 2.05 7.95 5.44
N ARG A 259 1.24 8.63 4.61
CA ARG A 259 0.75 10.01 4.83
C ARG A 259 1.81 11.13 4.67
N SER A 260 3.04 10.84 4.26
CA SER A 260 4.06 11.87 3.94
C SER A 260 3.78 12.67 2.67
N GLY A 261 2.93 12.19 1.76
CA GLY A 261 2.65 12.85 0.47
C GLY A 261 3.10 12.08 -0.77
N THR A 262 3.48 10.81 -0.62
CA THR A 262 3.88 9.93 -1.71
C THR A 262 2.83 9.81 -2.82
N SER A 263 1.54 9.72 -2.50
CA SER A 263 0.47 9.66 -3.51
C SER A 263 0.34 10.95 -4.33
N LEU A 264 0.50 12.13 -3.70
CA LEU A 264 0.51 13.40 -4.42
C LEU A 264 1.72 13.48 -5.36
N THR A 265 2.89 13.08 -4.85
CA THR A 265 4.14 13.03 -5.61
C THR A 265 4.01 12.11 -6.84
N GLU A 266 3.39 10.93 -6.67
CA GLU A 266 3.15 9.99 -7.77
C GLU A 266 2.24 10.58 -8.84
N GLN A 267 1.18 11.30 -8.45
CA GLN A 267 0.28 11.95 -9.41
C GLN A 267 0.96 13.06 -10.20
N ILE A 268 1.90 13.78 -9.58
CA ILE A 268 2.70 14.81 -10.27
C ILE A 268 3.64 14.16 -11.29
N ILE A 269 4.34 13.09 -10.90
CA ILE A 269 5.24 12.36 -11.80
C ILE A 269 4.44 11.71 -12.94
N GLY A 270 3.30 11.10 -12.62
CA GLY A 270 2.41 10.42 -13.56
C GLY A 270 1.66 11.34 -14.52
N ALA A 271 1.73 12.66 -14.34
CA ALA A 271 1.21 13.61 -15.31
C ALA A 271 2.09 13.70 -16.58
N ALA A 272 3.33 13.21 -16.54
CA ALA A 272 4.16 13.05 -17.73
C ALA A 272 3.70 11.84 -18.56
N SER A 273 3.48 12.06 -19.86
CA SER A 273 2.88 11.07 -20.78
C SER A 273 3.64 9.75 -20.91
N GLU A 274 4.94 9.75 -20.64
CA GLU A 274 5.82 8.58 -20.71
C GLU A 274 5.81 7.70 -19.45
N VAL A 275 5.09 8.13 -18.40
CA VAL A 275 5.04 7.47 -17.09
C VAL A 275 3.77 6.64 -16.92
N GLY A 276 3.94 5.34 -16.65
CA GLY A 276 2.88 4.47 -16.16
C GLY A 276 2.88 4.39 -14.63
N MET A 277 1.80 4.83 -13.99
CA MET A 277 1.66 4.72 -12.52
C MET A 277 1.22 3.32 -12.11
N MET A 278 1.94 2.68 -11.17
CA MET A 278 1.52 1.40 -10.61
C MET A 278 0.84 1.51 -9.24
N GLY A 279 1.00 2.63 -8.54
CA GLY A 279 0.44 2.82 -7.21
C GLY A 279 1.17 2.02 -6.13
N GLU A 280 0.43 1.58 -5.10
CA GLU A 280 0.97 0.76 -4.02
C GLU A 280 1.07 -0.71 -4.44
N THR A 281 2.28 -1.18 -4.76
CA THR A 281 2.52 -2.56 -5.18
C THR A 281 3.42 -3.33 -4.22
N MET A 282 3.29 -4.65 -4.27
CA MET A 282 4.25 -5.56 -3.63
C MET A 282 5.28 -6.10 -4.64
N LEU A 283 5.41 -5.49 -5.82
CA LEU A 283 6.34 -5.96 -6.85
C LEU A 283 7.79 -5.89 -6.38
N SER A 284 8.15 -4.84 -5.65
CA SER A 284 9.46 -4.74 -5.01
C SER A 284 9.73 -5.94 -4.11
N ARG A 285 8.78 -6.30 -3.22
CA ARG A 285 8.88 -7.48 -2.34
C ARG A 285 8.97 -8.79 -3.14
N LEU A 286 8.14 -8.95 -4.17
CA LEU A 286 8.10 -10.15 -5.02
C LEU A 286 9.36 -10.31 -5.88
N ALA A 287 9.91 -9.21 -6.39
CA ALA A 287 11.14 -9.23 -7.21
C ALA A 287 12.38 -9.51 -6.35
N THR A 288 12.40 -9.00 -5.12
CA THR A 288 13.44 -9.30 -4.14
C THR A 288 13.15 -10.55 -3.32
N TRP A 289 12.13 -11.32 -3.69
CA TRP A 289 11.70 -12.49 -2.93
C TRP A 289 12.84 -13.50 -2.67
N PRO A 290 13.75 -13.79 -3.63
CA PRO A 290 14.89 -14.68 -3.37
C PRO A 290 15.90 -14.14 -2.33
N LEU A 291 15.75 -12.89 -1.88
CA LEU A 291 16.49 -12.30 -0.75
C LEU A 291 15.85 -12.66 0.61
N GLY A 292 14.88 -13.58 0.65
CA GLY A 292 14.21 -14.00 1.87
C GLY A 292 13.42 -12.87 2.54
N ASN A 293 13.54 -12.76 3.86
CA ASN A 293 12.84 -11.73 4.64
C ASN A 293 13.64 -10.43 4.80
N LEU A 294 14.66 -10.21 3.95
CA LEU A 294 15.63 -9.12 4.11
C LEU A 294 16.30 -9.09 5.49
N MET A 295 16.43 -10.25 6.12
CA MET A 295 17.23 -10.38 7.34
C MET A 295 18.70 -10.28 6.99
N ALA A 296 19.56 -9.86 7.93
CA ALA A 296 21.01 -9.77 7.70
C ALA A 296 21.58 -11.08 7.12
N ALA A 297 21.17 -12.22 7.67
CA ALA A 297 21.61 -13.54 7.19
C ALA A 297 21.15 -13.86 5.75
N ASP A 298 20.04 -13.29 5.27
CA ASP A 298 19.55 -13.52 3.91
C ASP A 298 20.24 -12.58 2.90
N LEU A 299 20.44 -11.31 3.30
CA LEU A 299 21.20 -10.34 2.52
C LEU A 299 22.67 -10.77 2.33
N GLU A 300 23.29 -11.32 3.38
CA GLU A 300 24.65 -11.85 3.31
C GLU A 300 24.76 -13.06 2.38
N LYS A 301 23.79 -13.98 2.38
CA LYS A 301 23.79 -15.12 1.46
C LYS A 301 23.77 -14.67 0.00
N VAL A 302 23.08 -13.59 -0.32
CA VAL A 302 23.00 -13.10 -1.72
C VAL A 302 24.19 -12.21 -2.06
N GLY A 303 24.67 -11.40 -1.10
CA GLY A 303 25.88 -10.60 -1.25
C GLY A 303 27.18 -11.42 -1.33
N ALA A 304 27.21 -12.62 -0.75
CA ALA A 304 28.41 -13.47 -0.66
C ALA A 304 28.58 -14.51 -1.78
N PHE A 305 27.54 -14.85 -2.57
CA PHE A 305 27.55 -16.08 -3.36
C PHE A 305 27.44 -15.99 -4.89
N THR A 306 27.36 -14.82 -5.53
CA THR A 306 27.40 -14.82 -7.02
C THR A 306 28.24 -13.70 -7.60
N ALA A 307 28.94 -14.02 -8.69
CA ALA A 307 29.66 -13.05 -9.49
C ALA A 307 28.70 -11.86 -9.79
N PRO A 308 29.06 -10.63 -9.35
CA PRO A 308 28.24 -9.44 -9.53
C PRO A 308 27.82 -9.29 -10.99
N GLY A 309 26.51 -9.35 -11.26
CA GLY A 309 25.96 -9.12 -12.61
C GLY A 309 24.82 -10.06 -12.98
N THR A 310 24.94 -11.38 -12.76
CA THR A 310 23.94 -12.34 -13.28
C THR A 310 22.70 -12.49 -12.40
N THR A 311 22.83 -12.44 -11.07
CA THR A 311 21.70 -12.60 -10.14
C THR A 311 20.85 -11.34 -10.05
N TRP A 312 21.48 -10.18 -9.82
CA TRP A 312 20.79 -8.89 -9.77
C TRP A 312 20.03 -8.59 -11.06
N GLU A 313 20.60 -8.92 -12.23
CA GLU A 313 19.90 -8.77 -13.51
C GLU A 313 18.69 -9.68 -13.64
N ARG A 314 18.73 -10.90 -13.11
CA ARG A 314 17.57 -11.79 -13.11
C ARG A 314 16.44 -11.20 -12.26
N PHE A 315 16.74 -10.66 -11.08
CA PHE A 315 15.75 -10.01 -10.23
C PHE A 315 15.19 -8.74 -10.91
N GLY A 316 16.07 -7.93 -11.51
CA GLY A 316 15.68 -6.78 -12.31
C GLY A 316 14.81 -7.14 -13.50
N ALA A 317 15.10 -8.24 -14.20
CA ALA A 317 14.30 -8.72 -15.33
C ALA A 317 12.91 -9.17 -14.89
N VAL A 318 12.80 -9.87 -13.74
CA VAL A 318 11.50 -10.24 -13.15
C VAL A 318 10.70 -9.00 -12.80
N TYR A 319 11.30 -8.01 -12.13
CA TYR A 319 10.63 -6.75 -11.82
C TYR A 319 10.15 -6.02 -13.08
N ARG A 320 11.02 -5.83 -14.08
CA ARG A 320 10.68 -5.14 -15.34
C ARG A 320 9.54 -5.85 -16.08
N HIS A 321 9.56 -7.18 -16.10
CA HIS A 321 8.48 -7.96 -16.69
C HIS A 321 7.15 -7.71 -15.96
N MET A 322 7.11 -7.85 -14.63
CA MET A 322 5.89 -7.59 -13.85
C MET A 322 5.41 -6.14 -13.99
N ALA A 323 6.31 -5.16 -13.99
CA ALA A 323 5.98 -3.76 -14.22
C ALA A 323 5.34 -3.55 -15.60
N SER A 324 5.91 -4.15 -16.66
CA SER A 324 5.35 -4.06 -18.03
C SER A 324 3.94 -4.65 -18.14
N LEU A 325 3.63 -5.71 -17.38
CA LEU A 325 2.27 -6.27 -17.33
C LEU A 325 1.25 -5.29 -16.71
N ARG A 326 1.69 -4.35 -15.87
CA ARG A 326 0.82 -3.35 -15.22
C ARG A 326 0.71 -2.06 -16.00
N THR A 327 1.78 -1.65 -16.69
CA THR A 327 1.87 -0.32 -17.33
C THR A 327 1.91 -0.36 -18.85
N GLY A 328 1.83 -1.56 -19.46
CA GLY A 328 1.97 -1.74 -20.90
C GLY A 328 3.31 -1.22 -21.41
N ASP A 329 3.28 -0.50 -22.53
CA ASP A 329 4.47 0.01 -23.23
C ASP A 329 5.05 1.31 -22.62
N SER A 330 4.67 1.67 -21.39
CA SER A 330 5.20 2.86 -20.71
C SER A 330 6.73 2.78 -20.60
N ARG A 331 7.43 3.86 -20.98
CA ARG A 331 8.91 3.91 -20.97
C ARG A 331 9.46 4.00 -19.54
N VAL A 332 8.68 4.58 -18.65
CA VAL A 332 9.01 4.78 -17.24
C VAL A 332 7.83 4.32 -16.39
N THR A 333 8.10 3.73 -15.23
CA THR A 333 7.06 3.32 -14.29
C THR A 333 7.29 3.92 -12.92
N THR A 334 6.22 4.21 -12.18
CA THR A 334 6.31 4.50 -10.75
C THR A 334 5.91 3.29 -9.92
N ASP A 335 6.66 3.00 -8.87
CA ASP A 335 6.28 2.09 -7.78
C ASP A 335 6.35 2.87 -6.46
N LYS A 336 5.26 2.88 -5.72
CA LYS A 336 5.15 3.58 -4.44
C LYS A 336 4.85 2.53 -3.38
N GLY A 337 5.40 2.65 -2.19
CA GLY A 337 5.07 1.68 -1.14
C GLY A 337 5.54 2.11 0.24
N ALA A 338 4.74 1.75 1.25
CA ALA A 338 4.98 2.10 2.65
C ALA A 338 6.28 1.54 3.23
N ILE A 339 6.79 0.44 2.64
CA ILE A 339 7.97 -0.28 3.13
C ILE A 339 9.16 -0.23 2.16
N LEU A 340 9.11 0.57 1.09
CA LEU A 340 10.16 0.60 0.06
C LEU A 340 11.53 1.00 0.61
N HIS A 341 11.58 1.76 1.72
CA HIS A 341 12.81 2.12 2.41
C HIS A 341 13.65 0.89 2.80
N LEU A 342 13.03 -0.26 3.04
CA LEU A 342 13.73 -1.52 3.33
C LEU A 342 14.41 -2.14 2.09
N PHE A 343 13.94 -1.80 0.89
CA PHE A 343 14.31 -2.46 -0.37
C PHE A 343 15.26 -1.62 -1.24
N VAL A 344 15.48 -0.33 -0.93
CA VAL A 344 16.24 0.61 -1.79
C VAL A 344 17.58 0.02 -2.25
N GLY A 345 18.38 -0.53 -1.33
CA GLY A 345 19.69 -1.10 -1.68
C GLY A 345 19.63 -2.29 -2.66
N ALA A 346 18.62 -3.15 -2.53
CA ALA A 346 18.41 -4.26 -3.46
C ALA A 346 17.89 -3.77 -4.81
N LEU A 347 16.93 -2.84 -4.79
CA LEU A 347 16.33 -2.26 -6.00
C LEU A 347 17.36 -1.49 -6.83
N ALA A 348 18.23 -0.71 -6.20
CA ALA A 348 19.28 0.06 -6.88
C ALA A 348 20.29 -0.87 -7.59
N ARG A 349 20.64 -2.02 -6.99
CA ARG A 349 21.55 -3.00 -7.59
C ARG A 349 20.90 -3.82 -8.71
N MET A 350 19.62 -4.16 -8.56
CA MET A 350 18.89 -4.95 -9.57
C MET A 350 18.38 -4.09 -10.75
N LEU A 351 18.23 -2.78 -10.53
CA LEU A 351 17.80 -1.79 -11.52
C LEU A 351 18.78 -0.59 -11.52
N PRO A 352 19.94 -0.70 -12.20
CA PRO A 352 20.99 0.32 -12.16
C PRO A 352 20.57 1.74 -12.59
N ASN A 353 19.48 1.85 -13.35
CA ASN A 353 18.90 3.12 -13.81
C ASN A 353 17.70 3.60 -12.98
N ALA A 354 17.39 2.94 -11.87
CA ALA A 354 16.31 3.34 -11.00
C ALA A 354 16.58 4.72 -10.36
N LYS A 355 15.49 5.45 -10.10
CA LYS A 355 15.52 6.69 -9.33
C LYS A 355 14.61 6.52 -8.11
N PHE A 356 15.01 7.08 -6.98
CA PHE A 356 14.29 7.03 -5.72
C PHE A 356 13.93 8.45 -5.31
N VAL A 357 12.64 8.73 -5.13
CA VAL A 357 12.13 10.00 -4.61
C VAL A 357 11.76 9.77 -3.15
N TRP A 358 12.60 10.25 -2.25
CA TRP A 358 12.34 10.23 -0.81
C TRP A 358 11.45 11.42 -0.44
N VAL A 359 10.18 11.16 -0.15
CA VAL A 359 9.23 12.17 0.32
C VAL A 359 9.37 12.33 1.83
N ARG A 360 9.87 13.48 2.24
CA ARG A 360 10.05 13.87 3.64
C ARG A 360 9.03 14.93 4.02
N ARG A 361 8.44 14.79 5.22
CA ARG A 361 7.42 15.68 5.76
C ARG A 361 7.58 15.74 7.28
N ASP A 362 7.15 16.84 7.91
CA ASP A 362 7.14 16.95 9.37
C ASP A 362 6.50 15.71 10.03
N HIS A 363 7.26 15.06 10.92
CA HIS A 363 6.84 13.85 11.61
C HIS A 363 5.56 14.03 12.42
N ARG A 364 5.30 15.22 12.97
CA ARG A 364 4.10 15.52 13.76
C ARG A 364 2.85 15.54 12.88
N ASP A 365 2.97 16.06 11.66
CA ASP A 365 1.90 16.03 10.68
C ASP A 365 1.62 14.61 10.16
N ILE A 366 2.68 13.81 9.96
CA ILE A 366 2.54 12.39 9.63
C ILE A 366 1.84 11.65 10.77
N ALA A 367 2.31 11.85 12.00
CA ALA A 367 1.77 11.22 13.20
C ALA A 367 0.30 11.57 13.42
N LEU A 368 -0.06 12.86 13.43
CA LEU A 368 -1.47 13.27 13.54
C LEU A 368 -2.31 12.63 12.42
N SER A 369 -1.81 12.66 11.19
CA SER A 369 -2.54 12.11 10.05
C SER A 369 -2.78 10.60 10.19
N GLY A 370 -1.80 9.85 10.68
CA GLY A 370 -1.93 8.42 10.98
C GLY A 370 -2.83 8.15 12.18
N TYR A 371 -2.65 8.91 13.26
CA TYR A 371 -3.33 8.77 14.54
C TYR A 371 -4.84 9.01 14.42
N ARG A 372 -5.30 9.87 13.50
CA ARG A 372 -6.73 10.11 13.25
C ARG A 372 -7.33 9.30 12.10
N SER A 373 -6.56 8.40 11.48
CA SER A 373 -7.01 7.61 10.33
C SER A 373 -7.17 6.14 10.71
N TYR A 374 -8.35 5.58 10.46
CA TYR A 374 -8.59 4.16 10.59
C TYR A 374 -8.13 3.42 9.33
N LEU A 375 -6.84 3.09 9.28
CA LEU A 375 -6.25 2.24 8.26
C LEU A 375 -6.13 0.81 8.80
N THR A 376 -6.41 -0.15 7.93
CA THR A 376 -6.13 -1.57 8.17
C THR A 376 -4.61 -1.84 8.19
N ASP A 377 -4.24 -3.10 8.42
CA ASP A 377 -2.90 -3.62 8.74
C ASP A 377 -1.67 -2.98 8.05
N GLY A 378 -0.50 -3.12 8.68
CA GLY A 378 0.81 -2.73 8.12
C GLY A 378 1.39 -1.40 8.64
N ASN A 379 0.64 -0.68 9.49
CA ASN A 379 1.06 0.63 10.02
C ASN A 379 0.84 0.73 11.53
N ARG A 380 1.15 -0.35 12.26
CA ARG A 380 0.83 -0.49 13.70
C ARG A 380 1.52 0.54 14.59
N TRP A 381 2.69 1.02 14.17
CA TRP A 381 3.44 2.07 14.86
C TRP A 381 2.65 3.36 15.05
N ARG A 382 1.59 3.62 14.28
CA ARG A 382 0.83 4.89 14.35
C ARG A 382 -0.15 4.98 15.52
N HIS A 383 -0.43 3.86 16.18
CA HIS A 383 -1.39 3.79 17.29
C HIS A 383 -0.80 4.30 18.61
N ASP A 384 0.50 4.58 18.64
CA ASP A 384 1.20 5.13 19.78
C ASP A 384 2.17 6.20 19.27
N LEU A 385 2.20 7.36 19.93
CA LEU A 385 2.99 8.49 19.44
C LEU A 385 4.49 8.29 19.61
N GLU A 386 4.92 7.56 20.65
CA GLU A 386 6.34 7.23 20.83
C GLU A 386 6.79 6.17 19.83
N ASP A 387 5.94 5.18 19.53
CA ASP A 387 6.21 4.21 18.46
C ASP A 387 6.32 4.93 17.12
N ALA A 388 5.42 5.88 16.84
CA ALA A 388 5.46 6.68 15.63
C ALA A 388 6.72 7.54 15.53
N ALA A 389 7.12 8.21 16.62
CA ALA A 389 8.35 8.99 16.64
C ALA A 389 9.58 8.12 16.36
N ALA A 390 9.70 6.98 17.04
CA ALA A 390 10.81 6.06 16.87
C ALA A 390 10.88 5.46 15.45
N TYR A 391 9.74 5.03 14.90
CA TYR A 391 9.67 4.48 13.55
C TYR A 391 10.04 5.53 12.49
N LEU A 392 9.49 6.74 12.59
CA LEU A 392 9.77 7.82 11.62
C LEU A 392 11.23 8.26 11.68
N GLN A 393 11.83 8.32 12.87
CA GLN A 393 13.27 8.56 13.01
C GLN A 393 14.11 7.44 12.35
N GLY A 394 13.79 6.17 12.62
CA GLY A 394 14.48 5.04 12.01
C GLY A 394 14.36 4.99 10.49
N HIS A 395 13.20 5.40 9.95
CA HIS A 395 12.97 5.58 8.52
C HIS A 395 13.88 6.66 7.93
N ASP A 396 13.96 7.84 8.55
CA ASP A 396 14.81 8.95 8.10
C ASP A 396 16.31 8.58 8.14
N GLU A 397 16.76 7.90 9.21
CA GLU A 397 18.13 7.37 9.29
C GLU A 397 18.44 6.40 8.14
N MET A 398 17.48 5.53 7.82
CA MET A 398 17.63 4.55 6.75
C MET A 398 17.70 5.21 5.37
N MET A 399 16.82 6.19 5.10
CA MET A 399 16.84 6.93 3.84
C MET A 399 18.07 7.82 3.70
N THR A 400 18.57 8.38 4.80
CA THR A 400 19.86 9.10 4.82
C THR A 400 21.01 8.19 4.39
N TYR A 401 21.10 6.99 4.98
CA TYR A 401 22.09 5.98 4.58
C TYR A 401 22.00 5.64 3.08
N TRP A 402 20.78 5.47 2.54
CA TRP A 402 20.59 5.18 1.12
C TRP A 402 20.97 6.35 0.21
N ALA A 403 20.69 7.59 0.61
CA ALA A 403 21.08 8.77 -0.14
C ALA A 403 22.60 8.93 -0.23
N GLU A 404 23.32 8.61 0.84
CA GLU A 404 24.78 8.59 0.89
C GLU A 404 25.37 7.42 0.07
N THR A 405 24.71 6.26 0.08
CA THR A 405 25.16 5.05 -0.62
C THR A 405 24.95 5.12 -2.13
N PHE A 406 23.86 5.75 -2.60
CA PHE A 406 23.51 5.85 -4.02
C PHE A 406 23.39 7.31 -4.49
N PRO A 407 24.50 8.08 -4.47
CA PRO A 407 24.48 9.48 -4.87
C PRO A 407 24.00 9.61 -6.32
N GLY A 408 23.06 10.52 -6.56
CA GLY A 408 22.45 10.76 -7.88
C GLY A 408 21.32 9.79 -8.27
N GLN A 409 21.05 8.75 -7.48
CA GLN A 409 19.83 7.93 -7.62
C GLN A 409 18.73 8.32 -6.63
N VAL A 410 19.07 8.92 -5.49
CA VAL A 410 18.09 9.39 -4.49
C VAL A 410 17.90 10.90 -4.54
N TYR A 411 16.65 11.36 -4.55
CA TYR A 411 16.24 12.76 -4.44
C TYR A 411 15.37 12.95 -3.20
N GLU A 412 15.80 13.82 -2.28
CA GLU A 412 14.99 14.23 -1.13
C GLU A 412 13.99 15.31 -1.56
N LEU A 413 12.71 14.99 -1.50
CA LEU A 413 11.59 15.88 -1.76
C LEU A 413 10.93 16.27 -0.44
N ARG A 414 11.04 17.54 -0.05
CA ARG A 414 10.33 18.08 1.10
C ARG A 414 8.89 18.41 0.72
N TYR A 415 7.94 17.76 1.38
CA TYR A 415 6.51 17.91 1.12
C TYR A 415 6.04 19.37 1.29
N GLU A 416 6.57 20.07 2.28
CA GLU A 416 6.26 21.48 2.56
C GLU A 416 6.64 22.37 1.37
N ASP A 417 7.81 22.12 0.76
CA ASP A 417 8.27 22.86 -0.42
C ASP A 417 7.41 22.54 -1.65
N LEU A 418 6.99 21.27 -1.81
CA LEU A 418 6.09 20.82 -2.87
C LEU A 418 4.72 21.51 -2.81
N VAL A 419 4.13 21.67 -1.62
CA VAL A 419 2.78 22.24 -1.50
C VAL A 419 2.76 23.75 -1.41
N THR A 420 3.87 24.40 -1.05
CA THR A 420 4.00 25.85 -0.99
C THR A 420 4.54 26.45 -2.29
N THR A 421 5.44 25.77 -2.98
CA THR A 421 6.04 26.21 -4.26
C THR A 421 5.94 25.16 -5.37
N PRO A 422 4.73 24.64 -5.67
CA PRO A 422 4.52 23.42 -6.44
C PRO A 422 5.19 23.40 -7.81
N GLN A 423 5.06 24.46 -8.60
CA GLN A 423 5.63 24.48 -9.96
C GLN A 423 7.16 24.48 -9.95
N SER A 424 7.77 25.17 -8.98
CA SER A 424 9.23 25.24 -8.85
C SER A 424 9.79 23.89 -8.42
N GLU A 425 9.20 23.28 -7.40
CA GLU A 425 9.66 21.99 -6.88
C GLU A 425 9.40 20.85 -7.88
N THR A 426 8.25 20.86 -8.56
CA THR A 426 7.96 19.92 -9.65
C THR A 426 9.00 20.00 -10.76
N ARG A 427 9.44 21.21 -11.15
CA ARG A 427 10.48 21.36 -12.18
C ARG A 427 11.78 20.66 -11.77
N LYS A 428 12.24 20.86 -10.54
CA LYS A 428 13.46 20.21 -10.02
C LYS A 428 13.32 18.69 -10.01
N LEU A 429 12.18 18.20 -9.52
CA LEU A 429 11.86 16.78 -9.48
C LEU A 429 11.89 16.16 -10.88
N MET A 430 11.21 16.76 -11.86
CA MET A 430 11.18 16.23 -13.23
C MET A 430 12.56 16.28 -13.91
N THR A 431 13.37 17.31 -13.63
CA THR A 431 14.76 17.38 -14.08
C THR A 431 15.61 16.25 -13.48
N PHE A 432 15.53 16.00 -12.17
CA PHE A 432 16.25 14.89 -11.54
C PHE A 432 15.85 13.52 -12.09
N LEU A 433 14.55 13.39 -12.42
CA LEU A 433 13.96 12.16 -12.94
C LEU A 433 14.19 11.97 -14.44
N ASP A 434 14.80 12.91 -15.17
CA ASP A 434 14.93 12.88 -16.63
C ASP A 434 13.58 12.68 -17.35
N LEU A 435 12.56 13.45 -16.93
CA LEU A 435 11.20 13.40 -17.47
C LEU A 435 10.81 14.71 -18.13
N SER A 436 9.79 14.65 -19.00
CA SER A 436 9.16 15.82 -19.60
C SER A 436 8.62 16.77 -18.52
N SER A 437 8.74 18.08 -18.76
CA SER A 437 8.22 19.09 -17.84
C SER A 437 6.69 19.03 -17.76
N VAL A 438 6.16 19.20 -16.55
CA VAL A 438 4.71 19.24 -16.27
C VAL A 438 4.33 20.62 -15.73
N ASP A 439 3.19 21.14 -16.20
CA ASP A 439 2.52 22.27 -15.56
C ASP A 439 1.55 21.76 -14.49
N VAL A 440 1.82 22.11 -13.24
CA VAL A 440 1.04 21.62 -12.09
C VAL A 440 -0.41 22.13 -12.12
N SER A 441 -0.66 23.27 -12.77
CA SER A 441 -2.01 23.84 -12.89
C SER A 441 -2.92 23.04 -13.82
N GLU A 442 -2.35 22.22 -14.70
CA GLU A 442 -3.06 21.38 -15.67
C GLU A 442 -3.30 19.96 -15.14
N ILE A 443 -2.73 19.59 -13.99
CA ILE A 443 -2.89 18.25 -13.41
C ILE A 443 -4.32 18.07 -12.90
N SER A 444 -4.99 17.07 -13.45
CA SER A 444 -6.30 16.61 -12.95
C SER A 444 -6.11 15.54 -11.88
N PHE A 445 -6.15 15.95 -10.61
CA PHE A 445 -5.98 15.08 -9.44
C PHE A 445 -7.14 14.07 -9.21
N GLY A 446 -8.09 13.94 -10.15
CA GLY A 446 -9.28 13.08 -10.05
C GLY A 446 -9.36 11.90 -11.03
N GLY A 447 -8.47 11.83 -12.03
CA GLY A 447 -8.52 10.81 -13.10
C GLY A 447 -7.74 9.53 -12.81
N SER A 448 -6.79 9.54 -11.87
CA SER A 448 -5.87 8.43 -11.64
C SER A 448 -6.40 7.44 -10.58
N ASN A 449 -6.34 6.15 -10.91
CA ASN A 449 -6.74 5.05 -10.03
C ASN A 449 -5.70 4.81 -8.92
N VAL A 450 -5.58 5.71 -7.94
CA VAL A 450 -4.65 5.49 -6.82
C VAL A 450 -5.41 4.88 -5.63
N PRO A 451 -5.21 3.58 -5.32
CA PRO A 451 -5.79 2.96 -4.13
C PRO A 451 -5.03 3.50 -2.93
N THR A 452 -5.67 4.39 -2.18
CA THR A 452 -5.08 4.97 -0.99
C THR A 452 -6.18 5.42 -0.05
N ALA A 453 -6.00 5.14 1.24
CA ALA A 453 -6.91 5.60 2.31
C ALA A 453 -7.01 7.14 2.44
N SER A 454 -6.25 7.87 1.62
CA SER A 454 -6.19 9.34 1.58
C SER A 454 -6.96 9.94 0.39
N PHE A 455 -7.78 9.16 -0.31
CA PHE A 455 -8.40 9.55 -1.59
C PHE A 455 -9.17 10.89 -1.53
N ALA A 456 -9.82 11.21 -0.41
CA ALA A 456 -10.53 12.48 -0.22
C ALA A 456 -9.58 13.70 -0.15
N GLN A 457 -8.33 13.52 0.29
CA GLN A 457 -7.35 14.60 0.46
C GLN A 457 -6.54 14.89 -0.81
N ILE A 458 -6.39 13.90 -1.70
CA ILE A 458 -5.53 14.01 -2.88
C ILE A 458 -6.20 14.81 -4.01
N ARG A 459 -7.53 14.93 -3.97
CA ARG A 459 -8.35 15.47 -5.08
C ARG A 459 -8.59 16.98 -5.04
N SER A 460 -8.15 17.68 -3.99
CA SER A 460 -8.08 19.14 -4.03
C SER A 460 -6.87 19.58 -4.85
N LYS A 461 -6.90 20.80 -5.40
CA LYS A 461 -5.67 21.48 -5.84
C LYS A 461 -4.60 21.32 -4.77
N ILE A 462 -3.33 21.23 -5.20
CA ILE A 462 -2.20 21.19 -4.27
C ILE A 462 -2.40 22.30 -3.22
N SER A 463 -2.42 21.91 -1.95
CA SER A 463 -2.80 22.79 -0.85
C SER A 463 -1.85 22.61 0.32
N PRO A 464 -1.36 23.72 0.92
CA PRO A 464 -0.54 23.67 2.12
C PRO A 464 -1.35 23.43 3.39
N ARG A 465 -2.68 23.20 3.33
CA ARG A 465 -3.56 23.05 4.51
C ARG A 465 -3.13 21.93 5.46
N SER A 466 -2.43 20.93 4.93
CA SER A 466 -1.94 19.79 5.69
C SER A 466 -0.62 20.08 6.41
N VAL A 467 0.10 21.16 6.05
CA VAL A 467 1.31 21.62 6.74
C VAL A 467 0.90 22.30 8.04
N ASP A 468 1.59 21.96 9.13
CA ASP A 468 1.31 22.47 10.48
C ASP A 468 -0.09 22.12 11.00
N ALA A 469 -0.75 21.13 10.40
CA ALA A 469 -2.07 20.66 10.85
C ALA A 469 -2.01 20.05 12.26
N TRP A 470 -0.82 19.66 12.71
CA TRP A 470 -0.53 19.20 14.06
C TRP A 470 -0.67 20.28 15.15
N LYS A 471 -0.51 21.57 14.82
CA LYS A 471 -0.42 22.66 15.83
C LYS A 471 -1.60 22.72 16.82
N PRO A 472 -2.88 22.58 16.40
CA PRO A 472 -4.01 22.54 17.34
C PRO A 472 -4.00 21.35 18.31
N TYR A 473 -3.17 20.35 18.04
CA TYR A 473 -2.98 19.14 18.85
C TYR A 473 -1.59 19.09 19.51
N GLY A 474 -0.88 20.23 19.56
CA GLY A 474 0.49 20.33 20.06
C GLY A 474 0.67 19.75 21.46
N ASP A 475 -0.25 20.00 22.38
CA ASP A 475 -0.20 19.49 23.76
C ASP A 475 -0.15 17.96 23.83
N TYR A 476 -0.69 17.26 22.82
CA TYR A 476 -0.69 15.81 22.76
C TYR A 476 0.51 15.23 21.98
N LEU A 477 0.98 15.93 20.95
CA LEU A 477 2.04 15.44 20.04
C LEU A 477 3.45 15.79 20.53
N LEU A 478 3.65 16.99 21.08
CA LEU A 478 4.97 17.46 21.51
C LEU A 478 5.67 16.55 22.54
N PRO A 479 4.98 15.85 23.47
CA PRO A 479 5.66 14.92 24.37
C PRO A 479 6.49 13.83 23.66
N ALA A 480 6.03 13.33 22.50
CA ALA A 480 6.73 12.29 21.74
C ALA A 480 7.70 12.84 20.69
N PHE A 481 7.43 14.01 20.12
CA PHE A 481 8.18 14.56 18.99
C PHE A 481 9.11 15.74 19.36
N GLY A 482 8.99 16.30 20.57
CA GLY A 482 9.73 17.49 20.99
C GLY A 482 9.22 18.79 20.36
N GLN A 483 9.73 19.93 20.84
CA GLN A 483 9.51 21.24 20.21
C GLN A 483 10.35 21.35 18.93
N ALA A 484 9.81 22.09 17.93
CA ALA A 484 10.42 22.28 16.61
C ALA A 484 11.79 22.95 16.68
#